data_AF-A0A7W5PCS5-F1
#
_entry.id   AF-A0A7W5PCS5-F1
#
_cell.length_a   1.000
_cell.length_b   1.000
_cell.length_c   1.000
_cell.angle_alpha   90.00
_cell.angle_beta   90.00
_cell.angle_gamma   90.00
#
_symmetry.space_group_name_H-M   'P 1'
#
loop_
_entity.id
_entity.type
_entity.pdbx_description
1 polymer ?
#
loop_
_entity_poly.entity_id
_entity_poly.type
_entity_poly.pdbx_seq_one_letter_code
_entity_poly.pdbx_strand_id
1 'polypeptide(L)'
;MHEITQTVQETADIAGVANTMVADARVDAEQMGNTVRRATEAMIALEQSSAEIGEIISVIDGFAFQTSLLALNAGIEAARAGDAGLGFAVVASKVRALAQRSADAAHDVKARITASVRQVDTGVGLVTKPATR
;
A
#
# COMPACT_ATOMS: atom_id res chain seq x y z
N MET A 1 17.15 -62.95 23.42
CA MET A 1 18.24 -62.08 22.91
C MET A 1 18.00 -61.63 21.47
N HIS A 2 17.50 -62.48 20.57
CA HIS A 2 17.23 -62.10 19.17
C HIS A 2 16.22 -60.94 19.02
N GLU A 3 15.12 -60.95 19.79
CA GLU A 3 14.15 -59.85 19.84
C GLU A 3 14.77 -58.50 20.24
N ILE A 4 15.64 -58.48 21.25
CA ILE A 4 16.28 -57.23 21.71
C ILE A 4 17.17 -56.65 20.60
N THR A 5 17.93 -57.49 19.91
CA THR A 5 18.78 -57.06 18.78
C THR A 5 17.92 -56.51 17.63
N GLN A 6 16.77 -57.13 17.36
CA GLN A 6 15.82 -56.66 16.36
C GLN A 6 15.24 -55.29 16.72
N THR A 7 14.79 -55.10 17.97
CA THR A 7 14.23 -53.80 18.43
C THR A 7 15.29 -52.69 18.42
N VAL A 8 16.55 -53.00 18.75
CA VAL A 8 17.65 -52.03 18.68
C VAL A 8 17.93 -51.61 17.22
N GLN A 9 17.91 -52.55 16.28
CA GLN A 9 18.07 -52.25 14.86
C GLN A 9 16.92 -51.37 14.35
N GLU A 10 15.68 -51.71 14.68
CA GLU A 10 14.49 -50.90 14.35
C GLU A 10 14.57 -49.48 14.92
N THR A 11 15.04 -49.35 16.17
CA THR A 11 15.22 -48.05 16.83
C THR A 11 16.30 -47.20 16.12
N ALA A 12 17.39 -47.84 15.69
CA ALA A 12 18.44 -47.17 14.92
C ALA A 12 17.92 -46.67 13.56
N ASP A 13 17.11 -47.48 12.88
CA ASP A 13 16.49 -47.11 11.61
C ASP A 13 15.51 -45.94 11.79
N ILE A 14 14.67 -45.98 12.83
CA ILE A 14 13.76 -44.88 13.19
C ILE A 14 14.53 -43.58 13.51
N ALA A 15 15.64 -43.67 14.25
CA ALA A 15 16.48 -42.51 14.56
C ALA A 15 17.11 -41.91 13.29
N GLY A 16 17.51 -42.76 12.34
CA GLY A 16 18.00 -42.34 11.02
C GLY A 16 16.94 -41.58 10.22
N VAL A 17 15.72 -42.12 10.16
CA VAL A 17 14.58 -41.45 9.50
C VAL A 17 14.25 -40.12 10.16
N ALA A 18 14.20 -40.07 11.50
CA ALA A 18 13.94 -38.85 12.24
C ALA A 18 14.99 -37.76 11.97
N ASN A 19 16.27 -38.14 11.87
CA ASN A 19 17.35 -37.21 11.54
C ASN A 19 17.19 -36.62 10.14
N THR A 20 16.79 -37.43 9.16
CA THR A 20 16.47 -36.95 7.80
C THR A 20 15.28 -35.99 7.81
N MET A 21 14.19 -36.33 8.52
CA MET A 21 13.02 -35.45 8.63
C MET A 21 13.37 -34.09 9.26
N VAL A 22 14.25 -34.07 10.27
CA VAL A 22 14.73 -32.82 10.88
C VAL A 22 15.60 -32.03 9.90
N ALA A 23 16.43 -32.69 9.11
CA ALA A 23 17.24 -32.04 8.08
C ALA A 23 16.36 -31.39 7.00
N ASP A 24 15.35 -32.10 6.51
CA ASP A 24 14.40 -31.60 5.52
C ASP A 24 13.61 -30.40 6.07
N ALA A 25 13.10 -30.51 7.32
CA ALA A 25 12.39 -29.41 7.98
C ALA A 25 13.26 -28.15 8.15
N ARG A 26 14.58 -28.29 8.34
CA ARG A 26 15.51 -27.15 8.39
C ARG A 26 15.64 -26.49 7.02
N VAL A 27 15.78 -27.27 5.95
CA VAL A 27 15.84 -26.75 4.57
C VAL A 27 14.55 -25.99 4.23
N ASP A 28 13.39 -26.55 4.58
CA ASP A 28 12.10 -25.90 4.36
C ASP A 28 12.00 -24.58 5.14
N ALA A 29 12.46 -24.55 6.40
CA ALA A 29 12.48 -23.34 7.20
C ALA A 29 13.39 -22.24 6.61
N GLU A 30 14.54 -22.61 6.04
CA GLU A 30 15.44 -21.68 5.35
C GLU A 30 14.80 -21.09 4.09
N GLN A 31 14.12 -21.91 3.29
CA GLN A 31 13.38 -21.46 2.11
C GLN A 31 12.20 -20.55 2.48
N MET A 32 11.46 -20.91 3.52
CA MET A 32 10.38 -20.08 4.06
C MET A 32 10.92 -18.72 4.53
N GLY A 33 12.06 -18.70 5.24
CA GLY A 33 12.73 -17.48 5.67
C GLY A 33 13.09 -16.57 4.48
N ASN A 34 13.58 -17.13 3.38
CA ASN A 34 13.87 -16.35 2.17
C ASN A 34 12.59 -15.76 1.54
N THR A 35 11.52 -16.56 1.46
CA THR A 35 10.23 -16.11 0.90
C THR A 35 9.63 -14.98 1.72
N VAL A 36 9.66 -15.11 3.05
CA VAL A 36 9.21 -14.10 4.00
C VAL A 36 10.02 -12.80 3.86
N ARG A 37 11.35 -12.89 3.75
CA ARG A 37 12.21 -11.72 3.52
C ARG A 37 11.84 -10.99 2.23
N ARG A 38 11.68 -11.71 1.12
CA ARG A 38 11.27 -11.12 -0.17
C ARG A 38 9.89 -10.47 -0.10
N ALA A 39 8.94 -11.08 0.60
CA ALA A 39 7.62 -10.50 0.81
C ALA A 39 7.69 -9.20 1.63
N THR A 40 8.57 -9.15 2.64
CA THR A 40 8.81 -7.96 3.46
C THR A 40 9.44 -6.83 2.64
N GLU A 41 10.44 -7.14 1.80
CA GLU A 41 11.05 -6.17 0.88
C GLU A 41 10.03 -5.58 -0.11
N ALA A 42 9.15 -6.42 -0.66
CA ALA A 42 8.08 -5.96 -1.54
C ALA A 42 7.07 -5.06 -0.82
N MET A 43 6.74 -5.36 0.44
CA MET A 43 5.87 -4.52 1.27
C MET A 43 6.49 -3.14 1.54
N ILE A 44 7.78 -3.09 1.86
CA ILE A 44 8.50 -1.81 2.05
C ILE A 44 8.50 -0.98 0.75
N ALA A 45 8.73 -1.61 -0.40
CA ALA A 45 8.67 -0.93 -1.69
C ALA A 45 7.25 -0.39 -2.00
N LEU A 46 6.20 -1.14 -1.62
CA LEU A 46 4.81 -0.68 -1.76
C LEU A 46 4.49 0.51 -0.85
N GLU A 47 5.03 0.53 0.36
CA GLU A 47 4.90 1.66 1.29
C GLU A 47 5.51 2.92 0.68
N GLN A 48 6.75 2.83 0.18
CA GLN A 48 7.44 3.95 -0.45
C GLN A 48 6.69 4.46 -1.69
N SER A 49 6.26 3.56 -2.58
CA SER A 49 5.48 3.94 -3.76
C SER A 49 4.14 4.60 -3.39
N SER A 50 3.49 4.13 -2.32
CA SER A 50 2.25 4.74 -1.82
C SER A 50 2.49 6.15 -1.28
N ALA A 51 3.62 6.40 -0.61
CA ALA A 51 4.00 7.73 -0.15
C ALA A 51 4.21 8.70 -1.32
N GLU A 52 4.93 8.27 -2.37
CA GLU A 52 5.14 9.05 -3.60
C GLU A 52 3.81 9.40 -4.28
N ILE A 53 2.87 8.44 -4.36
CA ILE A 53 1.51 8.71 -4.88
C ILE A 53 0.81 9.75 -4.01
N GLY A 54 0.95 9.70 -2.69
CA GLY A 54 0.38 10.69 -1.76
C GLY A 54 0.88 12.12 -2.00
N GLU A 55 2.15 12.28 -2.36
CA GLU A 55 2.72 13.59 -2.75
C GLU A 55 2.12 14.09 -4.07
N ILE A 56 2.03 13.23 -5.09
CA ILE A 56 1.42 13.57 -6.39
C ILE A 56 -0.03 14.02 -6.21
N ILE A 57 -0.80 13.32 -5.38
CA ILE A 57 -2.20 13.68 -5.10
C ILE A 57 -2.30 15.02 -4.37
N SER A 58 -1.34 15.34 -3.50
CA SER A 58 -1.30 16.66 -2.83
C SER A 58 -0.97 17.79 -3.83
N VAL A 59 -0.15 17.53 -4.84
CA VAL A 59 0.07 18.50 -5.95
C VAL A 59 -1.20 18.69 -6.79
N ILE A 60 -1.94 17.61 -7.08
CA ILE A 60 -3.21 17.67 -7.83
C ILE A 60 -4.27 18.48 -7.08
N ASP A 61 -4.39 18.30 -5.75
CA ASP A 61 -5.27 19.12 -4.91
C ASP A 61 -4.86 20.60 -4.95
N GLY A 62 -3.55 20.88 -4.94
CA GLY A 62 -3.01 22.22 -5.16
C GLY A 62 -3.43 22.82 -6.51
N PHE A 63 -3.38 22.05 -7.60
CA PHE A 63 -3.86 22.50 -8.91
C PHE A 63 -5.37 22.74 -8.95
N ALA A 64 -6.15 21.89 -8.29
CA ALA A 64 -7.59 22.10 -8.15
C ALA A 64 -7.89 23.41 -7.40
N PHE A 65 -7.19 23.68 -6.31
CA PHE A 65 -7.33 24.94 -5.57
C PHE A 65 -6.96 26.16 -6.41
N GLN A 66 -5.81 26.13 -7.11
CA GLN A 66 -5.39 27.21 -8.00
C GLN A 66 -6.39 27.44 -9.15
N THR A 67 -6.93 26.38 -9.73
CA THR A 67 -7.94 26.45 -10.79
C THR A 67 -9.24 27.08 -10.27
N SER A 68 -9.64 26.75 -9.04
CA SER A 68 -10.80 27.34 -8.38
C SER A 68 -10.62 28.85 -8.15
N LEU A 69 -9.41 29.29 -7.74
CA LEU A 69 -9.08 30.71 -7.59
C LEU A 69 -9.05 31.46 -8.93
N LEU A 70 -8.48 30.87 -9.98
CA LEU A 70 -8.50 31.43 -11.32
C LEU A 70 -9.95 31.60 -11.83
N ALA A 71 -10.79 30.60 -11.60
CA ALA A 71 -12.20 30.65 -11.96
C ALA A 71 -12.96 31.71 -11.16
N LEU A 72 -12.66 31.89 -9.87
CA LEU A 72 -13.23 32.97 -9.06
C LEU A 72 -12.86 34.35 -9.61
N ASN A 73 -11.58 34.57 -9.93
CA ASN A 73 -11.11 35.83 -10.51
C ASN A 73 -11.77 36.12 -11.87
N ALA A 74 -11.91 35.08 -12.72
CA ALA A 74 -12.64 35.21 -13.98
C ALA A 74 -14.12 35.56 -13.78
N GLY A 75 -14.76 35.01 -12.74
CA GLY A 75 -16.13 35.36 -12.37
C GLY A 75 -16.28 36.82 -11.92
N ILE A 76 -15.30 37.33 -11.17
CA ILE A 76 -15.27 38.74 -10.74
C ILE A 76 -15.12 39.67 -11.94
N GLU A 77 -14.19 39.37 -12.86
CA GLU A 77 -13.98 40.19 -14.06
C GLU A 77 -15.19 40.13 -15.01
N ALA A 78 -15.84 38.96 -15.11
CA ALA A 78 -17.09 38.81 -15.84
C ALA A 78 -18.22 39.67 -15.25
N ALA A 79 -18.35 39.73 -13.93
CA ALA A 79 -19.33 40.61 -13.27
C ALA A 79 -19.02 42.10 -13.53
N ARG A 80 -17.73 42.45 -13.59
CA ARG A 80 -17.26 43.81 -13.90
C ARG A 80 -17.56 44.24 -15.34
N ALA A 81 -17.56 43.29 -16.28
CA ALA A 81 -17.88 43.52 -17.69
C ALA A 81 -19.40 43.65 -17.98
N GLY A 82 -20.26 43.48 -16.97
CA GLY A 82 -21.72 43.63 -17.10
C GLY A 82 -22.32 42.65 -18.13
N ASP A 83 -23.18 43.15 -19.02
CA ASP A 83 -23.88 42.32 -20.01
C ASP A 83 -22.94 41.58 -20.98
N ALA A 84 -21.77 42.17 -21.27
CA ALA A 84 -20.76 41.53 -22.11
C ALA A 84 -20.07 40.33 -21.42
N GLY A 85 -20.13 40.26 -20.09
CA GLY A 85 -19.49 39.22 -19.28
C GLY A 85 -20.37 38.02 -18.94
N LEU A 86 -21.66 38.04 -19.26
CA LEU A 86 -22.61 36.99 -18.87
C LEU A 86 -22.19 35.58 -19.31
N GLY A 87 -21.67 35.43 -20.53
CA GLY A 87 -21.17 34.15 -21.03
C GLY A 87 -19.92 33.67 -20.28
N PHE A 88 -19.01 34.58 -19.96
CA PHE A 88 -17.79 34.28 -19.20
C PHE A 88 -18.08 33.90 -17.75
N ALA A 89 -19.09 34.51 -17.13
CA ALA A 89 -19.53 34.17 -15.77
C ALA A 89 -20.00 32.71 -15.67
N VAL A 90 -20.74 32.22 -16.67
CA VAL A 90 -21.19 30.82 -16.72
C VAL A 90 -20.01 29.85 -16.86
N VAL A 91 -19.05 30.17 -17.72
CA VAL A 91 -17.84 29.36 -17.90
C VAL A 91 -17.03 29.33 -16.61
N ALA A 92 -16.80 30.48 -15.98
CA ALA A 92 -16.11 30.59 -14.70
C ALA A 92 -16.77 29.72 -13.60
N SER A 93 -18.11 29.76 -13.50
CA SER A 93 -18.84 28.91 -12.56
C SER A 93 -18.66 27.41 -12.84
N LYS A 94 -18.65 26.99 -14.12
CA LYS A 94 -18.45 25.58 -14.48
C LYS A 94 -17.02 25.12 -14.19
N VAL A 95 -16.02 25.94 -14.47
CA VAL A 95 -14.61 25.65 -14.17
C VAL A 95 -14.40 25.53 -12.67
N ARG A 96 -15.01 26.42 -11.87
CA ARG A 96 -14.95 26.35 -10.40
C ARG A 96 -15.58 25.06 -9.87
N ALA A 97 -16.75 24.67 -10.38
CA ALA A 97 -17.39 23.42 -10.00
C ALA A 97 -16.56 22.18 -10.38
N LEU A 98 -15.89 22.21 -11.53
CA LEU A 98 -14.97 21.15 -11.95
C LEU A 98 -13.76 21.06 -11.02
N ALA A 99 -13.17 22.20 -10.67
CA ALA A 99 -12.05 22.28 -9.73
C ALA A 99 -12.42 21.72 -8.35
N GLN A 100 -13.61 22.04 -7.82
CA GLN A 100 -14.10 21.47 -6.56
C GLN A 100 -14.24 19.94 -6.65
N ARG A 101 -14.84 19.42 -7.72
CA ARG A 101 -14.94 17.96 -7.93
C ARG A 101 -13.57 17.28 -8.04
N SER A 102 -12.58 17.95 -8.63
CA SER A 102 -11.21 17.44 -8.68
C SER A 102 -10.55 17.39 -7.30
N ALA A 103 -10.77 18.40 -6.46
CA ALA A 103 -10.29 18.41 -5.07
C ALA A 103 -10.92 17.29 -4.24
N ASP A 104 -12.25 17.11 -4.35
CA ASP A 104 -12.97 16.03 -3.65
C ASP A 104 -12.41 14.65 -4.05
N ALA A 105 -12.19 14.42 -5.36
CA ALA A 105 -11.61 13.18 -5.86
C ALA A 105 -10.16 12.98 -5.39
N ALA A 106 -9.35 14.04 -5.35
CA ALA A 106 -7.99 13.98 -4.81
C ALA A 106 -7.99 13.59 -3.33
N HIS A 107 -8.90 14.16 -2.53
CA HIS A 107 -9.08 13.79 -1.13
C HIS A 107 -9.46 12.32 -0.94
N ASP A 108 -10.40 11.80 -1.75
CA ASP A 108 -10.80 10.40 -1.72
C ASP A 108 -9.65 9.45 -2.04
N VAL A 109 -8.85 9.78 -3.06
CA VAL A 109 -7.66 8.98 -3.42
C VAL A 109 -6.63 9.04 -2.29
N LYS A 110 -6.37 10.21 -1.71
CA LYS A 110 -5.45 10.37 -0.59
C LYS A 110 -5.85 9.50 0.60
N ALA A 111 -7.14 9.48 0.94
CA ALA A 111 -7.66 8.64 2.02
C ALA A 111 -7.44 7.14 1.76
N ARG A 112 -7.66 6.68 0.51
CA ARG A 112 -7.41 5.29 0.10
C ARG A 112 -5.92 4.93 0.19
N ILE A 113 -5.03 5.81 -0.26
CA ILE A 113 -3.58 5.61 -0.18
C ILE A 113 -3.11 5.53 1.27
N THR A 114 -3.59 6.42 2.15
CA THR A 114 -3.28 6.34 3.59
C THR A 114 -3.79 5.04 4.21
N ALA A 115 -4.95 4.53 3.78
CA ALA A 115 -5.43 3.23 4.23
C ALA A 115 -4.53 2.08 3.76
N SER A 116 -4.09 2.11 2.49
CA SER A 116 -3.14 1.13 1.94
C SER A 116 -1.82 1.10 2.71
N VAL A 117 -1.25 2.26 3.02
CA VAL A 117 0.00 2.37 3.83
C VAL A 117 -0.19 1.69 5.20
N ARG A 118 -1.28 1.99 5.92
CA ARG A 118 -1.56 1.34 7.21
C ARG A 118 -1.70 -0.18 7.10
N GLN A 119 -2.30 -0.67 6.02
CA GLN A 119 -2.46 -2.10 5.79
C GLN A 119 -1.12 -2.78 5.52
N VAL A 120 -0.24 -2.13 4.75
CA VAL A 120 1.13 -2.60 4.50
C VAL A 120 1.94 -2.63 5.81
N ASP A 121 1.92 -1.55 6.59
CA ASP A 121 2.61 -1.45 7.89
C ASP A 121 2.14 -2.54 8.87
N THR A 122 0.83 -2.78 8.93
CA THR A 122 0.27 -3.90 9.71
C THR A 122 0.78 -5.25 9.20
N GLY A 123 0.85 -5.44 7.88
CA GLY A 123 1.37 -6.67 7.26
C GLY A 123 2.84 -6.92 7.61
N VAL A 124 3.69 -5.89 7.51
CA VAL A 124 5.10 -5.96 7.92
C VAL A 124 5.22 -6.26 9.41
N GLY A 125 4.40 -5.63 10.26
CA GLY A 125 4.36 -5.89 11.70
C GLY A 125 3.94 -7.32 12.07
N LEU A 126 3.07 -7.96 11.29
CA LEU A 126 2.68 -9.37 11.49
C LEU A 126 3.80 -10.34 11.10
N VAL A 127 4.56 -10.01 10.05
CA VAL A 127 5.65 -10.84 9.54
C VAL A 127 6.92 -10.73 10.39
N THR A 128 7.16 -9.56 10.98
CA THR A 128 8.33 -9.29 11.85
C THR A 128 8.12 -9.74 13.29
N LYS A 129 6.88 -9.99 13.73
CA LYS A 129 6.63 -10.60 15.04
C LYS A 129 7.16 -12.04 15.03
N PRO A 130 8.10 -12.39 15.90
CA PRO A 130 8.54 -13.78 16.00
C PRO A 130 7.35 -14.63 16.43
N ALA A 131 7.12 -15.74 15.72
CA ALA A 131 6.26 -16.83 16.17
C ALA A 131 6.78 -17.34 17.51
N THR A 132 6.33 -16.69 18.58
CA THR A 132 6.64 -17.05 19.96
C THR A 132 5.49 -17.90 20.45
N ARG A 133 5.59 -19.20 20.17
CA ARG A 133 5.15 -20.27 21.06
C ARG A 133 5.72 -21.61 20.63
#